data_AF-A0A9X2P1X0-F1
#
_entry.id   AF-A0A9X2P1X0-F1
#
_cell.length_a   1.000
_cell.length_b   1.000
_cell.length_c   1.000
_cell.angle_alpha   90.00
_cell.angle_beta   90.00
_cell.angle_gamma   90.00
#
_symmetry.space_group_name_H-M   'P 1'
#
loop_
_entity.id
_entity.type
_entity.pdbx_description
1 polymer ?
#
loop_
_entity_poly.entity_id
_entity_poly.type
_entity_poly.pdbx_seq_one_letter_code
_entity_poly.pdbx_strand_id
1 'polypeptide(L)'
;MFYKIWILILLCFAFPKIIFAQEGKTTISEGPYIYLQGDQFKAKWVKNGEMRTAENLSTDFLEREFGFGLSPEIFQKTMGSVPNFDQEYENIPNFAVISDIHGQYPLMVELLKNHGIIDGNMNWAFGKAHLVINGDILGRGDMVTEVLWLAYKLAYQAEKSGGKVHFLLGNHELMVKTGDFRYLNEKYVAASKIMGINPAELYSDNSVLGNWLKKRPAIIKIDDFLITHAGISPQFLKRKLNVEKVNKVFFEEVLSPQPTASRNTKSLIRFLTGEEGPIWYRGYFIEFSVSNKNLDDILAFFESKHIVVGHTSLEAITPLFDGRVIGVDSSIKDGRGGEILIVENGVKYRGRVNGSREIL
;
A
#
# COMPACT_ATOMS: atom_id res chain seq x y z
N MET A 1 -5.30 -92.64 1.03
CA MET A 1 -4.51 -92.33 2.25
C MET A 1 -3.78 -91.02 1.99
N PHE A 2 -4.38 -89.90 2.41
CA PHE A 2 -3.94 -88.54 2.08
C PHE A 2 -2.82 -88.08 3.04
N TYR A 3 -1.70 -87.61 2.49
CA TYR A 3 -0.71 -86.82 3.22
C TYR A 3 -1.11 -85.33 3.16
N LYS A 4 -1.28 -84.70 4.33
CA LYS A 4 -1.48 -83.25 4.50
C LYS A 4 -0.11 -82.56 4.52
N ILE A 5 0.11 -81.62 3.60
CA ILE A 5 1.16 -80.61 3.69
C ILE A 5 0.47 -79.31 4.14
N TRP A 6 0.91 -78.76 5.26
CA TRP A 6 0.49 -77.45 5.76
C TRP A 6 1.43 -76.38 5.19
N ILE A 7 0.89 -75.44 4.42
CA ILE A 7 1.58 -74.19 4.06
C ILE A 7 1.00 -73.08 4.93
N LEU A 8 1.86 -72.49 5.75
CA LEU A 8 1.57 -71.34 6.60
C LEU A 8 1.52 -70.08 5.72
N ILE A 9 0.36 -69.43 5.57
CA ILE A 9 0.24 -68.12 4.93
C ILE A 9 0.25 -67.06 6.04
N LEU A 10 1.33 -66.30 6.13
CA LEU A 10 1.44 -65.10 6.96
C LEU A 10 0.74 -63.94 6.23
N LEU A 11 -0.46 -63.57 6.68
CA LEU A 11 -1.16 -62.37 6.25
C LEU A 11 -0.74 -61.19 7.14
N CYS A 12 0.19 -60.38 6.65
CA CYS A 12 0.54 -59.09 7.26
C CYS A 12 -0.58 -58.08 7.00
N PHE A 13 -1.45 -57.85 7.98
CA PHE A 13 -2.36 -56.70 7.99
C PHE A 13 -1.59 -55.44 8.39
N ALA A 14 -1.24 -54.61 7.42
CA ALA A 14 -0.78 -53.26 7.67
C ALA A 14 -1.98 -52.39 8.09
N PHE A 15 -2.07 -52.06 9.38
CA PHE A 15 -2.99 -51.04 9.87
C PHE A 15 -2.50 -49.65 9.39
N PRO A 16 -3.32 -48.85 8.68
CA PRO A 16 -2.97 -47.47 8.44
C PRO A 16 -3.01 -46.71 9.76
N LYS A 17 -1.86 -46.21 10.21
CA LYS A 17 -1.79 -45.20 11.27
C LYS A 17 -2.48 -43.95 10.74
N ILE A 18 -3.71 -43.70 11.19
CA ILE A 18 -4.32 -42.39 11.09
C ILE A 18 -3.51 -41.49 12.03
N ILE A 19 -2.56 -40.75 11.47
CA ILE A 19 -1.91 -39.63 12.15
C ILE A 19 -2.94 -38.51 12.15
N PHE A 20 -3.63 -38.33 13.28
CA PHE A 20 -4.25 -37.05 13.54
C PHE A 20 -3.12 -36.03 13.67
N ALA A 21 -2.91 -35.24 12.63
CA ALA A 21 -2.17 -34.00 12.74
C ALA A 21 -2.94 -33.15 13.75
N GLN A 22 -2.36 -32.98 14.93
CA GLN A 22 -2.82 -31.99 15.89
C GLN A 22 -2.54 -30.64 15.22
N GLU A 23 -3.57 -30.01 14.65
CA GLU A 23 -3.49 -28.62 14.17
C GLU A 23 -3.04 -27.77 15.36
N GLY A 24 -1.74 -27.45 15.40
CA GLY A 24 -1.25 -26.41 16.29
C GLY A 24 -2.00 -25.14 15.93
N LYS A 25 -2.90 -24.68 16.80
CA LYS A 25 -3.55 -23.38 16.65
C LYS A 25 -2.45 -22.34 16.50
N THR A 26 -2.20 -21.87 15.29
CA THR A 26 -1.48 -20.64 15.05
C THR A 26 -2.27 -19.53 15.74
N THR A 27 -1.81 -19.09 16.91
CA THR A 27 -2.45 -18.02 17.67
C THR A 27 -2.09 -16.69 17.00
N ILE A 28 -2.84 -16.33 15.96
CA ILE A 28 -2.62 -15.07 15.24
C ILE A 28 -3.03 -13.87 16.11
N SER A 29 -2.39 -12.74 15.93
CA SER A 29 -2.86 -11.44 16.42
C SER A 29 -2.84 -10.44 15.27
N GLU A 30 -3.93 -9.70 15.12
CA GLU A 30 -4.17 -8.85 13.94
C GLU A 30 -5.21 -7.77 14.24
N GLY A 31 -4.90 -6.52 13.88
CA GLY A 31 -5.74 -5.34 14.09
C GLY A 31 -4.97 -4.15 14.69
N PRO A 32 -5.67 -3.09 15.12
CA PRO A 32 -7.12 -2.97 15.16
C PRO A 32 -7.73 -2.54 13.83
N TYR A 33 -8.96 -3.00 13.59
CA TYR A 33 -9.86 -2.44 12.58
C TYR A 33 -10.90 -1.60 13.30
N ILE A 34 -10.90 -0.30 13.05
CA ILE A 34 -11.77 0.67 13.72
C ILE A 34 -12.89 1.06 12.77
N TYR A 35 -14.13 0.87 13.19
CA TYR A 35 -15.33 1.11 12.39
C TYR A 35 -16.19 2.22 13.01
N LEU A 36 -16.73 3.08 12.18
CA LEU A 36 -17.82 3.98 12.53
C LEU A 36 -19.14 3.21 12.49
N GLN A 37 -19.85 3.17 13.62
CA GLN A 37 -21.17 2.56 13.79
C GLN A 37 -22.11 3.57 14.44
N GLY A 38 -23.05 4.10 13.66
CA GLY A 38 -23.78 5.31 14.06
C GLY A 38 -22.79 6.47 14.24
N ASP A 39 -22.79 7.08 15.42
CA ASP A 39 -21.90 8.19 15.77
C ASP A 39 -20.71 7.77 16.65
N GLN A 40 -20.45 6.47 16.79
CA GLN A 40 -19.39 5.94 17.67
C GLN A 40 -18.39 5.06 16.92
N PHE A 41 -17.14 5.11 17.37
CA PHE A 41 -16.08 4.22 16.89
C PHE A 41 -16.01 2.94 17.70
N LYS A 42 -15.97 1.81 17.00
CA LYS A 42 -15.79 0.47 17.57
C LYS A 42 -14.57 -0.21 16.96
N ALA A 43 -13.65 -0.68 17.80
CA ALA A 43 -12.51 -1.47 17.37
C ALA A 43 -12.86 -2.96 17.38
N LYS A 44 -12.39 -3.70 16.37
CA LYS A 44 -12.33 -5.16 16.31
C LYS A 44 -10.90 -5.59 16.02
N TRP A 45 -10.42 -6.63 16.71
CA TRP A 45 -9.12 -7.23 16.45
C TRP A 45 -9.08 -8.69 16.88
N VAL A 46 -8.11 -9.45 16.38
CA VAL A 46 -7.79 -10.78 16.90
C VAL A 46 -6.60 -10.66 17.84
N LYS A 47 -6.70 -11.26 19.02
CA LYS A 47 -5.60 -11.39 19.97
C LYS A 47 -5.46 -12.86 20.37
N ASN A 48 -4.34 -13.47 20.01
CA ASN A 48 -4.05 -14.89 20.26
C ASN A 48 -5.13 -15.85 19.73
N GLY A 49 -5.65 -15.58 18.53
CA GLY A 49 -6.68 -16.40 17.88
C GLY A 49 -8.11 -16.15 18.37
N GLU A 50 -8.32 -15.21 19.29
CA GLU A 50 -9.66 -14.84 19.78
C GLU A 50 -10.05 -13.44 19.31
N MET A 51 -11.30 -13.31 18.84
CA MET A 51 -11.87 -11.99 18.52
C MET A 51 -12.02 -11.16 19.80
N ARG A 52 -11.62 -9.90 19.73
CA ARG A 52 -11.82 -8.88 20.74
C ARG A 52 -12.51 -7.68 20.12
N THR A 53 -13.25 -6.95 20.96
CA THR A 53 -13.91 -5.71 20.57
C THR A 53 -13.77 -4.67 21.68
N ALA A 54 -13.74 -3.39 21.31
CA ALA A 54 -13.81 -2.28 22.24
C ALA A 54 -14.66 -1.15 21.65
N GLU A 55 -15.38 -0.47 22.53
CA GLU A 55 -16.17 0.72 22.26
C GLU A 55 -15.62 1.87 23.12
N ASN A 56 -16.07 3.11 22.88
CA ASN A 56 -15.58 4.29 23.61
C ASN A 56 -14.04 4.41 23.59
N LEU A 57 -13.46 4.26 22.40
CA LEU A 57 -12.02 4.31 22.20
C LEU A 57 -11.45 5.62 22.75
N SER A 58 -10.29 5.56 23.38
CA SER A 58 -9.54 6.74 23.84
C SER A 58 -8.11 6.68 23.31
N THR A 59 -7.43 7.84 23.30
CA THR A 59 -6.01 7.91 22.93
C THR A 59 -5.17 6.96 23.77
N ASP A 60 -5.37 6.94 25.09
CA ASP A 60 -4.62 6.08 26.02
C ASP A 60 -4.89 4.59 25.78
N PHE A 61 -6.14 4.22 25.46
CA PHE A 61 -6.47 2.86 25.09
C PHE A 61 -5.74 2.42 23.82
N LEU A 62 -5.75 3.27 22.79
CA LEU A 62 -5.11 2.97 21.51
C LEU A 62 -3.59 2.92 21.62
N GLU A 63 -2.98 3.79 22.43
CA GLU A 63 -1.56 3.73 22.74
C GLU A 63 -1.20 2.45 23.50
N ARG A 64 -1.93 2.13 24.58
CA ARG A 64 -1.62 0.96 25.41
C ARG A 64 -1.82 -0.37 24.67
N GLU A 65 -2.90 -0.49 23.89
CA GLU A 65 -3.21 -1.75 23.20
C GLU A 65 -2.50 -1.89 21.84
N PHE A 66 -2.21 -0.79 21.14
CA PHE A 66 -1.75 -0.83 19.74
C PHE A 66 -0.57 0.10 19.41
N GLY A 67 -0.13 0.98 20.33
CA GLY A 67 1.12 1.74 20.20
C GLY A 67 1.13 2.93 19.23
N PHE A 68 -0.03 3.50 18.86
CA PHE A 68 -0.08 4.65 17.94
C PHE A 68 -0.81 5.91 18.46
N GLY A 69 -1.38 5.89 19.67
CA GLY A 69 -1.79 7.08 20.42
C GLY A 69 -2.55 8.15 19.65
N LEU A 70 -3.53 7.76 18.82
CA LEU A 70 -4.37 8.70 18.06
C LEU A 70 -5.70 8.97 18.76
N SER A 71 -6.11 10.24 18.83
CA SER A 71 -7.44 10.60 19.33
C SER A 71 -8.54 10.19 18.34
N PRO A 72 -9.67 9.62 18.80
CA PRO A 72 -10.83 9.34 17.96
C PRO A 72 -11.39 10.56 17.20
N GLU A 73 -11.17 11.78 17.70
CA GLU A 73 -11.55 13.02 16.99
C GLU A 73 -10.83 13.14 15.63
N ILE A 74 -9.60 12.63 15.54
CA ILE A 74 -8.82 12.58 14.30
C ILE A 74 -9.52 11.65 13.29
N PHE A 75 -10.07 10.53 13.75
CA PHE A 75 -10.82 9.61 12.91
C PHE A 75 -12.09 10.28 12.39
N GLN A 76 -12.84 10.97 13.24
CA GLN A 76 -14.05 11.71 12.84
C GLN A 76 -13.73 12.76 11.76
N LYS A 77 -12.70 13.58 11.99
CA LYS A 77 -12.24 14.61 11.04
C LYS A 77 -11.86 13.97 9.70
N THR A 78 -11.10 12.88 9.73
CA THR A 78 -10.61 12.21 8.53
C THR A 78 -11.73 11.51 7.77
N MET A 79 -12.72 10.94 8.47
CA MET A 79 -13.86 10.30 7.82
C MET A 79 -14.81 11.32 7.18
N GLY A 80 -14.98 12.49 7.79
CA GLY A 80 -15.80 13.58 7.25
C GLY A 80 -15.16 14.41 6.13
N SER A 81 -13.86 14.24 5.85
CA SER A 81 -13.15 15.06 4.85
C SER A 81 -13.49 14.69 3.41
N VAL A 82 -13.39 15.67 2.51
CA VAL A 82 -13.46 15.46 1.06
C VAL A 82 -12.04 15.52 0.49
N PRO A 83 -11.64 14.59 -0.41
CA PRO A 83 -10.33 14.67 -1.06
C PRO A 83 -10.19 15.94 -1.90
N ASN A 84 -9.01 16.55 -1.88
CA ASN A 84 -8.59 17.45 -2.96
C ASN A 84 -8.10 16.58 -4.12
N PHE A 85 -8.61 16.77 -5.34
CA PHE A 85 -8.22 15.95 -6.49
C PHE A 85 -7.03 16.53 -7.26
N ASP A 86 -6.77 17.82 -7.16
CA ASP A 86 -5.70 18.52 -7.90
C ASP A 86 -4.34 17.89 -7.60
N GLN A 87 -4.02 17.72 -6.32
CA GLN A 87 -2.82 17.00 -5.85
C GLN A 87 -1.51 17.48 -6.50
N GLU A 88 -1.45 18.76 -6.83
CA GLU A 88 -0.25 19.45 -7.29
C GLU A 88 0.31 20.30 -6.14
N TYR A 89 1.62 20.20 -5.93
CA TYR A 89 2.34 20.86 -4.83
C TYR A 89 3.56 21.56 -5.39
N GLU A 90 3.69 22.85 -5.09
CA GLU A 90 4.80 23.69 -5.56
C GLU A 90 5.66 24.17 -4.40
N ASN A 91 6.91 24.49 -4.71
CA ASN A 91 7.92 24.99 -3.77
C ASN A 91 8.22 24.01 -2.64
N ILE A 92 8.39 22.72 -2.99
CA ILE A 92 8.71 21.64 -2.05
C ILE A 92 10.15 21.17 -2.30
N PRO A 93 11.15 21.91 -1.78
CA PRO A 93 12.55 21.61 -2.08
C PRO A 93 13.00 20.25 -1.54
N ASN A 94 12.31 19.74 -0.51
CA ASN A 94 12.69 18.53 0.20
C ASN A 94 11.52 17.55 0.24
N PHE A 95 11.71 16.37 -0.31
CA PHE A 95 10.77 15.26 -0.16
C PHE A 95 11.47 13.91 -0.27
N ALA A 96 10.80 12.86 0.18
CA ALA A 96 11.27 11.48 0.06
C ALA A 96 10.18 10.58 -0.54
N VAL A 97 10.57 9.53 -1.25
CA VAL A 97 9.65 8.56 -1.87
C VAL A 97 10.06 7.13 -1.50
N ILE A 98 9.12 6.38 -0.94
CA ILE A 98 9.21 4.95 -0.64
C ILE A 98 8.05 4.23 -1.32
N SER A 99 8.21 2.98 -1.75
CA SER A 99 7.20 2.24 -2.53
C SER A 99 7.17 0.77 -2.16
N ASP A 100 6.06 0.09 -2.47
CA ASP A 100 5.95 -1.38 -2.49
C ASP A 100 6.40 -2.05 -1.19
N ILE A 101 6.00 -1.45 -0.05
CA ILE A 101 6.36 -1.90 1.29
C ILE A 101 5.79 -3.29 1.56
N HIS A 102 4.59 -3.59 1.04
CA HIS A 102 3.92 -4.88 1.15
C HIS A 102 3.96 -5.46 2.57
N GLY A 103 3.65 -4.64 3.59
CA GLY A 103 3.63 -5.08 4.99
C GLY A 103 4.99 -5.34 5.64
N GLN A 104 6.10 -4.90 5.05
CA GLN A 104 7.45 -5.02 5.64
C GLN A 104 7.72 -3.88 6.63
N TYR A 105 6.94 -3.85 7.71
CA TYR A 105 6.95 -2.78 8.70
C TYR A 105 8.32 -2.48 9.32
N PRO A 106 9.11 -3.47 9.81
CA PRO A 106 10.39 -3.17 10.46
C PRO A 106 11.36 -2.46 9.52
N LEU A 107 11.40 -2.88 8.25
CA LEU A 107 12.27 -2.32 7.23
C LEU A 107 11.85 -0.89 6.84
N MET A 108 10.54 -0.64 6.70
CA MET A 108 10.04 0.72 6.51
C MET A 108 10.45 1.63 7.67
N VAL A 109 10.25 1.18 8.91
CA VAL A 109 10.61 1.95 10.11
C VAL A 109 12.11 2.26 10.13
N GLU A 110 12.96 1.28 9.82
CA GLU A 110 14.41 1.46 9.77
C GLU A 110 14.83 2.48 8.71
N LEU A 111 14.30 2.38 7.49
CA LEU A 111 14.55 3.35 6.42
C LEU A 111 14.10 4.76 6.82
N LEU A 112 12.89 4.92 7.35
CA LEU A 112 12.38 6.23 7.74
C LEU A 112 13.16 6.84 8.90
N LYS A 113 13.58 6.04 9.89
CA LYS A 113 14.39 6.49 11.03
C LYS A 113 15.78 6.92 10.60
N ASN A 114 16.47 6.07 9.83
CA ASN A 114 17.86 6.31 9.45
C ASN A 114 18.03 7.48 8.47
N HIS A 115 16.94 7.91 7.81
CA HIS A 115 16.90 9.12 6.98
C HIS A 115 16.23 10.32 7.64
N GLY A 116 15.93 10.25 8.95
CA GLY A 116 15.43 11.38 9.74
C GLY A 116 13.99 11.79 9.42
N ILE A 117 13.22 10.90 8.79
CA ILE A 117 11.81 11.16 8.45
C ILE A 117 10.92 10.93 9.67
N ILE A 118 11.28 9.96 10.51
CA ILE A 118 10.66 9.71 11.81
C ILE A 118 11.70 9.65 12.95
N ASP A 119 11.27 10.00 14.16
CA ASP A 119 12.11 9.95 15.36
C ASP A 119 12.16 8.54 15.99
N GLY A 120 12.88 8.42 17.12
CA GLY A 120 12.98 7.17 17.88
C GLY A 120 11.65 6.62 18.41
N ASN A 121 10.64 7.47 18.54
CA ASN A 121 9.29 7.16 19.02
C ASN A 121 8.28 7.02 17.85
N MET A 122 8.77 6.90 16.61
CA MET A 122 7.97 6.77 15.39
C MET A 122 7.00 7.95 15.20
N ASN A 123 7.44 9.16 15.55
CA ASN A 123 6.74 10.39 15.23
C ASN A 123 7.40 11.09 14.03
N TRP A 124 6.63 11.88 13.32
CA TRP A 124 7.12 12.73 12.24
C TRP A 124 8.28 13.62 12.69
N ALA A 125 9.40 13.52 11.99
CA ALA A 125 10.61 14.31 12.23
C ALA A 125 11.09 15.07 10.98
N PHE A 126 10.36 14.97 9.86
CA PHE A 126 10.78 15.53 8.58
C PHE A 126 10.36 17.01 8.36
N GLY A 127 10.07 17.74 9.43
CA GLY A 127 9.74 19.17 9.39
C GLY A 127 8.62 19.50 8.40
N LYS A 128 8.92 20.41 7.46
CA LYS A 128 8.00 20.83 6.37
C LYS A 128 8.15 20.03 5.08
N ALA A 129 9.03 19.02 5.05
CA ALA A 129 9.25 18.22 3.86
C ALA A 129 8.06 17.28 3.59
N HIS A 130 8.03 16.67 2.41
CA HIS A 130 6.99 15.71 2.04
C HIS A 130 7.52 14.27 2.05
N LEU A 131 6.72 13.32 2.55
CA LEU A 131 6.95 11.89 2.34
C LEU A 131 5.90 11.36 1.36
N VAL A 132 6.33 10.64 0.33
CA VAL A 132 5.46 9.93 -0.60
C VAL A 132 5.60 8.44 -0.36
N ILE A 133 4.49 7.78 -0.06
CA ILE A 133 4.34 6.33 -0.06
C ILE A 133 3.64 5.96 -1.36
N ASN A 134 4.38 5.43 -2.33
CA ASN A 134 3.93 5.25 -3.71
C ASN A 134 3.19 3.92 -3.94
N GLY A 135 2.17 3.66 -3.12
CA GLY A 135 1.31 2.48 -3.27
C GLY A 135 1.89 1.18 -2.71
N ASP A 136 1.06 0.14 -2.77
CA ASP A 136 1.37 -1.25 -2.43
C ASP A 136 1.90 -1.44 -1.00
N ILE A 137 1.19 -0.84 -0.04
CA ILE A 137 1.31 -1.25 1.38
C ILE A 137 0.58 -2.57 1.58
N LEU A 138 -0.63 -2.71 1.00
CA LEU A 138 -1.41 -3.93 1.06
C LEU A 138 -0.71 -5.07 0.28
N GLY A 139 -1.01 -6.32 0.63
CA GLY A 139 -0.53 -7.49 -0.10
C GLY A 139 0.16 -8.52 0.77
N ARG A 140 1.46 -8.70 0.53
CA ARG A 140 2.18 -9.97 0.75
C ARG A 140 2.64 -10.21 2.19
N GLY A 141 3.20 -9.19 2.84
CA GLY A 141 3.75 -9.30 4.19
C GLY A 141 2.66 -9.36 5.25
N ASP A 142 3.08 -9.62 6.48
CA ASP A 142 2.19 -9.83 7.62
C ASP A 142 2.14 -8.64 8.57
N MET A 143 2.71 -7.46 8.27
CA MET A 143 2.58 -6.26 9.11
C MET A 143 1.96 -5.06 8.39
N VAL A 144 0.99 -5.33 7.52
CA VAL A 144 0.24 -4.33 6.75
C VAL A 144 -0.51 -3.34 7.62
N THR A 145 -1.19 -3.81 8.68
CA THR A 145 -2.00 -2.97 9.56
C THR A 145 -1.14 -1.97 10.33
N GLU A 146 0.04 -2.41 10.75
CA GLU A 146 1.06 -1.60 11.42
C GLU A 146 1.59 -0.51 10.48
N VAL A 147 1.88 -0.87 9.22
CA VAL A 147 2.29 0.11 8.18
C VAL A 147 1.19 1.14 7.94
N LEU A 148 -0.06 0.72 7.80
CA LEU A 148 -1.18 1.64 7.55
C LEU A 148 -1.43 2.58 8.73
N TRP A 149 -1.39 2.10 9.97
CA TRP A 149 -1.55 2.96 11.15
C TRP A 149 -0.38 3.93 11.32
N LEU A 150 0.85 3.50 11.04
CA LEU A 150 2.00 4.41 11.03
C LEU A 150 1.83 5.48 9.94
N ALA A 151 1.48 5.11 8.70
CA ALA A 151 1.27 6.06 7.62
C ALA A 151 0.14 7.05 7.95
N TYR A 152 -0.95 6.58 8.55
CA TYR A 152 -2.07 7.40 9.01
C TYR A 152 -1.64 8.40 10.10
N LYS A 153 -0.91 7.92 11.12
CA LYS A 153 -0.36 8.75 12.21
C LYS A 153 0.58 9.82 11.67
N LEU A 154 1.50 9.43 10.78
CA LEU A 154 2.47 10.35 10.17
C LEU A 154 1.79 11.39 9.29
N ALA A 155 0.75 11.03 8.53
CA ALA A 155 -0.01 12.00 7.75
C ALA A 155 -0.58 13.13 8.62
N TYR A 156 -1.16 12.79 9.77
CA TYR A 156 -1.67 13.77 10.72
C TYR A 156 -0.55 14.64 11.33
N GLN A 157 0.56 14.03 11.75
CA GLN A 157 1.68 14.75 12.37
C GLN A 157 2.42 15.66 11.39
N ALA A 158 2.56 15.22 10.14
CA ALA A 158 3.17 15.99 9.07
C ALA A 158 2.35 17.26 8.78
N GLU A 159 1.02 17.13 8.63
CA GLU A 159 0.14 18.29 8.44
C GLU A 159 0.28 19.32 9.56
N LYS A 160 0.38 18.87 10.82
CA LYS A 160 0.61 19.76 11.97
C LYS A 160 1.96 20.46 11.95
N SER A 161 2.95 19.88 11.29
CA SER A 161 4.31 20.40 11.18
C SER A 161 4.51 21.26 9.92
N GLY A 162 3.46 21.43 9.10
CA GLY A 162 3.53 22.08 7.79
C GLY A 162 4.19 21.24 6.70
N GLY A 163 4.39 19.94 6.94
CA GLY A 163 4.79 18.95 5.95
C GLY A 163 3.60 18.12 5.47
N LYS A 164 3.87 17.03 4.77
CA LYS A 164 2.80 16.16 4.26
C LYS A 164 3.24 14.72 4.04
N VAL A 165 2.33 13.77 4.30
CA VAL A 165 2.45 12.40 3.80
C VAL A 165 1.45 12.20 2.66
N HIS A 166 1.96 11.82 1.50
CA HIS A 166 1.19 11.45 0.32
C HIS A 166 1.21 9.93 0.19
N PHE A 167 0.12 9.27 0.54
CA PHE A 167 -0.04 7.86 0.23
C PHE A 167 -0.85 7.73 -1.06
N LEU A 168 -0.25 7.14 -2.09
CA LEU A 168 -0.88 6.91 -3.38
C LEU A 168 -1.48 5.51 -3.45
N LEU A 169 -2.50 5.34 -4.28
CA LEU A 169 -3.09 4.04 -4.58
C LEU A 169 -2.14 3.21 -5.46
N GLY A 170 -1.78 2.02 -4.99
CA GLY A 170 -1.19 0.97 -5.81
C GLY A 170 -2.23 -0.01 -6.36
N ASN A 171 -1.77 -1.01 -7.11
CA ASN A 171 -2.68 -2.03 -7.60
C ASN A 171 -3.15 -2.98 -6.49
N HIS A 172 -2.32 -3.23 -5.46
CA HIS A 172 -2.74 -4.07 -4.34
C HIS A 172 -3.84 -3.42 -3.50
N GLU A 173 -3.81 -2.09 -3.35
CA GLU A 173 -4.92 -1.38 -2.70
C GLU A 173 -6.24 -1.60 -3.44
N LEU A 174 -6.22 -1.51 -4.76
CA LEU A 174 -7.41 -1.75 -5.58
C LEU A 174 -7.86 -3.21 -5.54
N MET A 175 -6.92 -4.15 -5.64
CA MET A 175 -7.22 -5.59 -5.63
C MET A 175 -7.95 -5.99 -4.35
N VAL A 176 -7.41 -5.63 -3.18
CA VAL A 176 -8.05 -5.97 -1.90
C VAL A 176 -9.42 -5.30 -1.78
N LYS A 177 -9.55 -4.03 -2.19
CA LYS A 177 -10.83 -3.31 -2.13
C LYS A 177 -11.90 -3.92 -3.03
N THR A 178 -11.50 -4.48 -4.17
CA THR A 178 -12.41 -5.06 -5.17
C THR A 178 -12.63 -6.57 -5.00
N GLY A 179 -12.06 -7.17 -3.94
CA GLY A 179 -12.26 -8.58 -3.59
C GLY A 179 -11.29 -9.56 -4.25
N ASP A 180 -10.19 -9.07 -4.83
CA ASP A 180 -9.10 -9.90 -5.33
C ASP A 180 -8.03 -10.09 -4.25
N PHE A 181 -8.05 -11.27 -3.63
CA PHE A 181 -7.18 -11.62 -2.49
C PHE A 181 -6.02 -12.54 -2.86
N ARG A 182 -5.70 -12.71 -4.15
CA ARG A 182 -4.67 -13.67 -4.60
C ARG A 182 -3.29 -13.48 -3.97
N TYR A 183 -2.97 -12.25 -3.54
CA TYR A 183 -1.71 -11.90 -2.91
C TYR A 183 -1.86 -11.44 -1.45
N LEU A 184 -3.03 -11.63 -0.86
CA LEU A 184 -3.26 -11.26 0.54
C LEU A 184 -2.60 -12.31 1.45
N ASN A 185 -1.79 -11.85 2.40
CA ASN A 185 -1.18 -12.74 3.39
C ASN A 185 -2.26 -13.55 4.15
N GLU A 186 -1.98 -14.83 4.41
CA GLU A 186 -2.89 -15.75 5.07
C GLU A 186 -3.34 -15.28 6.47
N LYS A 187 -2.53 -14.46 7.14
CA LYS A 187 -2.87 -13.86 8.44
C LYS A 187 -4.16 -13.05 8.36
N TYR A 188 -4.35 -12.25 7.30
CA TYR A 188 -5.57 -11.42 7.13
C TYR A 188 -6.79 -12.26 6.78
N VAL A 189 -6.60 -13.35 6.02
CA VAL A 189 -7.68 -14.31 5.72
C VAL A 189 -8.13 -15.02 7.00
N ALA A 190 -7.17 -15.50 7.81
CA ALA A 190 -7.46 -16.15 9.08
C ALA A 190 -8.10 -15.18 10.08
N ALA A 191 -7.60 -13.94 10.17
CA ALA A 191 -8.17 -12.90 11.02
C ALA A 191 -9.62 -12.58 10.60
N SER A 192 -9.89 -12.43 9.31
CA SER A 192 -11.25 -12.19 8.78
C SER A 192 -12.20 -13.34 9.08
N LYS A 193 -11.72 -14.59 9.01
CA LYS A 193 -12.50 -15.78 9.40
C LYS A 193 -12.87 -15.77 10.88
N ILE A 194 -11.92 -15.46 11.76
CA ILE A 194 -12.18 -15.29 13.21
C ILE A 194 -13.14 -14.11 13.43
N MET A 195 -12.94 -13.03 12.66
CA MET A 195 -13.80 -11.89 12.33
C MET A 195 -15.30 -12.19 12.14
N GLY A 196 -15.58 -13.31 11.48
CA GLY A 196 -16.87 -13.54 10.83
C GLY A 196 -17.14 -12.58 9.67
N ILE A 197 -16.11 -12.08 8.98
CA ILE A 197 -16.21 -11.08 7.90
C ILE A 197 -15.41 -11.51 6.66
N ASN A 198 -15.72 -10.92 5.51
CA ASN A 198 -14.91 -11.02 4.30
C ASN A 198 -13.64 -10.14 4.43
N PRO A 199 -12.47 -10.54 3.88
CA PRO A 199 -11.27 -9.70 3.94
C PRO A 199 -11.41 -8.28 3.39
N ALA A 200 -12.27 -8.04 2.40
CA ALA A 200 -12.55 -6.68 1.91
C ALA A 200 -13.20 -5.79 2.98
N GLU A 201 -13.92 -6.38 3.95
CA GLU A 201 -14.58 -5.66 5.05
C GLU A 201 -13.59 -5.18 6.13
N LEU A 202 -12.35 -5.66 6.11
CA LEU A 202 -11.26 -5.05 6.90
C LEU A 202 -11.04 -3.58 6.52
N TYR A 203 -11.29 -3.25 5.24
CA TYR A 203 -11.10 -1.92 4.65
C TYR A 203 -12.39 -1.39 4.02
N SER A 204 -13.54 -1.66 4.65
CA SER A 204 -14.85 -1.11 4.26
C SER A 204 -14.90 0.42 4.36
N ASP A 205 -15.88 1.05 3.72
CA ASP A 205 -16.03 2.52 3.70
C ASP A 205 -16.37 3.13 5.06
N ASN A 206 -16.90 2.33 5.99
CA ASN A 206 -17.14 2.73 7.37
C ASN A 206 -15.98 2.38 8.32
N SER A 207 -14.93 1.70 7.84
CA SER A 207 -13.68 1.56 8.61
C SER A 207 -12.82 2.83 8.46
N VAL A 208 -12.08 3.20 9.50
CA VAL A 208 -11.20 4.39 9.47
C VAL A 208 -10.15 4.27 8.37
N LEU A 209 -9.45 3.13 8.31
CA LEU A 209 -8.42 2.89 7.30
C LEU A 209 -9.02 2.71 5.89
N GLY A 210 -10.15 2.01 5.75
CA GLY A 210 -10.80 1.84 4.44
C GLY A 210 -11.35 3.14 3.87
N ASN A 211 -11.93 4.00 4.71
CA ASN A 211 -12.35 5.34 4.33
C ASN A 211 -11.14 6.22 3.95
N TRP A 212 -10.06 6.14 4.71
CA TRP A 212 -8.84 6.89 4.42
C TRP A 212 -8.16 6.45 3.12
N LEU A 213 -8.06 5.13 2.89
CA LEU A 213 -7.57 4.50 1.66
C LEU A 213 -8.39 4.94 0.45
N LYS A 214 -9.72 4.95 0.57
CA LYS A 214 -10.63 5.40 -0.49
C LYS A 214 -10.32 6.81 -0.99
N LYS A 215 -9.80 7.68 -0.11
CA LYS A 215 -9.50 9.09 -0.38
C LYS A 215 -8.09 9.34 -0.89
N ARG A 216 -7.29 8.30 -1.12
CA ARG A 216 -5.91 8.44 -1.62
C ARG A 216 -5.90 8.72 -3.12
N PRO A 217 -5.00 9.60 -3.61
CA PRO A 217 -4.85 9.84 -5.04
C PRO A 217 -4.13 8.68 -5.74
N ALA A 218 -4.32 8.56 -7.03
CA ALA A 218 -3.53 7.65 -7.88
C ALA A 218 -2.29 8.34 -8.46
N ILE A 219 -2.37 9.66 -8.69
CA ILE A 219 -1.28 10.47 -9.26
C ILE A 219 -1.15 11.75 -8.44
N ILE A 220 0.08 12.20 -8.18
CA ILE A 220 0.37 13.53 -7.64
C ILE A 220 1.47 14.21 -8.46
N LYS A 221 1.60 15.53 -8.30
CA LYS A 221 2.75 16.28 -8.83
C LYS A 221 3.40 17.09 -7.70
N ILE A 222 4.71 16.98 -7.54
CA ILE A 222 5.51 17.80 -6.62
C ILE A 222 6.57 18.50 -7.45
N ASP A 223 6.47 19.82 -7.61
CA ASP A 223 7.33 20.62 -8.49
C ASP A 223 7.46 19.97 -9.89
N ASP A 224 8.67 19.59 -10.29
CA ASP A 224 8.97 18.96 -11.58
C ASP A 224 8.76 17.42 -11.60
N PHE A 225 8.20 16.83 -10.53
CA PHE A 225 8.06 15.39 -10.36
C PHE A 225 6.60 14.94 -10.42
N LEU A 226 6.26 14.19 -11.47
CA LEU A 226 5.02 13.44 -11.56
C LEU A 226 5.20 12.08 -10.88
N ILE A 227 4.32 11.72 -9.95
CA ILE A 227 4.47 10.49 -9.15
C ILE A 227 3.19 9.66 -9.25
N THR A 228 3.34 8.39 -9.60
CA THR A 228 2.26 7.40 -9.68
C THR A 228 2.81 6.02 -9.35
N HIS A 229 1.94 5.08 -8.96
CA HIS A 229 2.42 3.76 -8.53
C HIS A 229 3.19 3.01 -9.63
N ALA A 230 2.70 2.92 -10.87
CA ALA A 230 3.33 2.10 -11.91
C ALA A 230 3.86 2.89 -13.12
N GLY A 231 3.08 3.82 -13.67
CA GLY A 231 3.57 4.72 -14.72
C GLY A 231 2.49 5.33 -15.60
N ILE A 232 2.89 6.22 -16.50
CA ILE A 232 1.99 6.98 -17.37
C ILE A 232 2.21 6.56 -18.83
N SER A 233 1.23 5.87 -19.40
CA SER A 233 1.32 5.43 -20.80
C SER A 233 0.92 6.55 -21.78
N PRO A 234 1.31 6.47 -23.07
CA PRO A 234 0.91 7.44 -24.10
C PRO A 234 -0.61 7.60 -24.27
N GLN A 235 -1.41 6.68 -23.75
CA GLN A 235 -2.88 6.76 -23.79
C GLN A 235 -3.44 7.91 -22.95
N PHE A 236 -2.70 8.40 -21.96
CA PHE A 236 -3.10 9.58 -21.17
C PHE A 236 -3.29 10.82 -22.04
N LEU A 237 -2.38 11.05 -23.00
CA LEU A 237 -2.43 12.18 -23.92
C LEU A 237 -3.62 12.05 -24.87
N LYS A 238 -3.83 10.85 -25.43
CA LYS A 238 -4.98 10.56 -26.31
C LYS A 238 -6.30 10.82 -25.62
N ARG A 239 -6.37 10.56 -24.31
CA ARG A 239 -7.56 10.73 -23.47
C ARG A 239 -7.64 12.09 -22.77
N LYS A 240 -6.61 12.94 -22.91
CA LYS A 240 -6.48 14.24 -22.24
C LYS A 240 -6.74 14.14 -20.73
N LEU A 241 -6.01 13.24 -20.07
CA LEU A 241 -6.17 12.97 -18.64
C LEU A 241 -5.11 13.71 -17.83
N ASN A 242 -5.51 14.70 -17.05
CA ASN A 242 -4.68 15.39 -16.07
C ASN A 242 -4.80 14.73 -14.68
N VAL A 243 -4.00 15.21 -13.72
CA VAL A 243 -3.94 14.69 -12.34
C VAL A 243 -5.32 14.70 -11.67
N GLU A 244 -5.99 15.86 -11.67
CA GLU A 244 -7.32 16.04 -11.06
C GLU A 244 -8.33 15.02 -11.59
N LYS A 245 -8.48 14.90 -12.91
CA LYS A 245 -9.46 14.03 -13.52
C LYS A 245 -9.21 12.56 -13.22
N VAL A 246 -7.95 12.13 -13.17
CA VAL A 246 -7.60 10.75 -12.83
C VAL A 246 -7.97 10.46 -11.39
N ASN A 247 -7.53 11.30 -10.45
CA ASN A 247 -7.82 11.14 -9.02
C ASN A 247 -9.32 11.14 -8.73
N LYS A 248 -10.07 12.04 -9.37
CA LYS A 248 -11.53 12.10 -9.25
C LYS A 248 -12.20 10.82 -9.73
N VAL A 249 -11.79 10.28 -10.89
CA VAL A 249 -12.36 9.03 -11.41
C VAL A 249 -12.01 7.84 -10.51
N PHE A 250 -10.80 7.79 -9.95
CA PHE A 250 -10.47 6.75 -8.95
C PHE A 250 -11.41 6.80 -7.75
N PHE A 251 -11.68 8.00 -7.21
CA PHE A 251 -12.56 8.17 -6.06
C PHE A 251 -14.05 7.88 -6.37
N GLU A 252 -14.58 8.49 -7.42
CA GLU A 252 -16.02 8.50 -7.72
C GLU A 252 -16.49 7.24 -8.46
N GLU A 253 -15.62 6.60 -9.25
CA GLU A 253 -16.03 5.56 -10.21
C GLU A 253 -15.30 4.24 -10.00
N VAL A 254 -14.02 4.25 -9.62
CA VAL A 254 -13.26 3.01 -9.38
C VAL A 254 -13.55 2.47 -7.97
N LEU A 255 -13.42 3.32 -6.95
CA LEU A 255 -13.59 2.95 -5.55
C LEU A 255 -15.02 3.18 -5.03
N SER A 256 -15.89 3.78 -5.86
CA SER A 256 -17.32 3.98 -5.58
C SER A 256 -18.19 3.61 -6.80
N PRO A 257 -18.06 2.40 -7.35
CA PRO A 257 -18.62 2.08 -8.67
C PRO A 257 -20.13 2.29 -8.75
N GLN A 258 -20.56 3.00 -9.80
CA GLN A 258 -21.98 3.25 -10.07
C GLN A 258 -22.55 2.21 -11.05
N PRO A 259 -23.65 1.51 -10.72
CA PRO A 259 -24.25 0.50 -11.61
C PRO A 259 -24.65 1.08 -12.99
N THR A 260 -25.02 2.36 -13.02
CA THR A 260 -25.52 3.09 -14.18
C THR A 260 -24.43 3.84 -14.95
N ALA A 261 -23.14 3.60 -14.65
CA ALA A 261 -22.03 4.27 -15.32
C ALA A 261 -22.10 4.15 -16.85
N SER A 262 -21.87 5.27 -17.53
CA SER A 262 -21.92 5.36 -18.99
C SER A 262 -20.89 4.44 -19.66
N ARG A 263 -21.07 4.11 -20.95
CA ARG A 263 -20.09 3.33 -21.72
C ARG A 263 -18.70 4.00 -21.73
N ASN A 264 -18.66 5.33 -21.81
CA ASN A 264 -17.41 6.09 -21.80
C ASN A 264 -16.72 6.02 -20.44
N THR A 265 -17.48 6.15 -19.36
CA THR A 265 -16.99 5.99 -17.98
C THR A 265 -16.41 4.58 -17.79
N LYS A 266 -17.14 3.53 -18.19
CA LYS A 266 -16.65 2.14 -18.13
C LYS A 266 -15.37 1.91 -18.93
N SER A 267 -15.27 2.52 -20.11
CA SER A 267 -14.04 2.47 -20.94
C SER A 267 -12.87 3.19 -20.27
N LEU A 268 -13.12 4.30 -19.57
CA LEU A 268 -12.10 5.03 -18.82
C LEU A 268 -11.65 4.26 -17.58
N ILE A 269 -12.58 3.71 -16.79
CA ILE A 269 -12.28 2.85 -15.64
C ILE A 269 -11.37 1.70 -16.08
N ARG A 270 -11.77 0.94 -17.12
CA ARG A 270 -10.98 -0.20 -17.62
C ARG A 270 -9.58 0.20 -18.07
N PHE A 271 -9.42 1.41 -18.61
CA PHE A 271 -8.09 1.93 -18.94
C PHE A 271 -7.27 2.24 -17.69
N LEU A 272 -7.84 3.00 -16.74
CA LEU A 272 -7.14 3.41 -15.52
C LEU A 272 -6.79 2.22 -14.60
N THR A 273 -7.58 1.15 -14.63
CA THR A 273 -7.33 -0.06 -13.82
C THR A 273 -6.70 -1.21 -14.59
N GLY A 274 -6.32 -1.00 -15.86
CA GLY A 274 -5.68 -1.99 -16.71
C GLY A 274 -4.19 -1.74 -16.92
N GLU A 275 -3.53 -2.59 -17.72
CA GLU A 275 -2.08 -2.61 -17.96
C GLU A 275 -1.49 -1.29 -18.51
N GLU A 276 -2.31 -0.45 -19.13
CA GLU A 276 -1.90 0.87 -19.65
C GLU A 276 -2.20 2.02 -18.66
N GLY A 277 -2.76 1.68 -17.50
CA GLY A 277 -3.19 2.61 -16.46
C GLY A 277 -2.11 2.91 -15.41
N PRO A 278 -2.35 3.95 -14.58
CA PRO A 278 -1.37 4.52 -13.66
C PRO A 278 -0.82 3.55 -12.60
N ILE A 279 -1.56 2.49 -12.30
CA ILE A 279 -1.27 1.52 -11.24
C ILE A 279 -0.79 0.16 -11.77
N TRP A 280 -0.70 -0.04 -13.09
CA TRP A 280 -0.22 -1.31 -13.67
C TRP A 280 0.82 -1.16 -14.79
N TYR A 281 1.01 0.05 -15.35
CA TYR A 281 1.87 0.24 -16.50
C TYR A 281 3.34 -0.10 -16.22
N ARG A 282 3.91 -1.00 -17.03
CA ARG A 282 5.31 -1.45 -16.94
C ARG A 282 6.18 -1.06 -18.12
N GLY A 283 5.68 -0.24 -19.05
CA GLY A 283 6.40 0.02 -20.30
C GLY A 283 7.77 0.70 -20.12
N TYR A 284 8.00 1.42 -19.03
CA TYR A 284 9.33 1.97 -18.75
C TYR A 284 10.43 0.90 -18.55
N PHE A 285 10.04 -0.34 -18.27
CA PHE A 285 10.94 -1.46 -17.96
C PHE A 285 10.96 -2.54 -19.06
N ILE A 286 10.24 -2.32 -20.16
CA ILE A 286 10.14 -3.26 -21.28
C ILE A 286 10.75 -2.60 -22.51
N GLU A 287 11.77 -3.23 -23.07
CA GLU A 287 12.50 -2.72 -24.23
C GLU A 287 11.53 -2.38 -25.39
N PHE A 288 11.74 -1.21 -26.00
CA PHE A 288 10.94 -0.67 -27.11
C PHE A 288 9.46 -0.39 -26.84
N SER A 289 8.94 -0.61 -25.63
CA SER A 289 7.51 -0.37 -25.35
C SER A 289 7.16 1.11 -25.18
N VAL A 290 8.14 1.97 -24.89
CA VAL A 290 8.03 3.43 -24.93
C VAL A 290 9.23 4.04 -25.66
N SER A 291 8.97 5.01 -26.54
CA SER A 291 10.04 5.76 -27.22
C SER A 291 10.40 7.03 -26.44
N ASN A 292 11.62 7.55 -26.64
CA ASN A 292 12.03 8.86 -26.09
C ASN A 292 11.02 9.97 -26.44
N LYS A 293 10.55 9.99 -27.70
CA LYS A 293 9.54 10.98 -28.11
C LYS A 293 8.24 10.85 -27.30
N ASN A 294 7.76 9.63 -27.07
CA ASN A 294 6.54 9.45 -26.28
C ASN A 294 6.73 9.92 -24.84
N LEU A 295 7.88 9.63 -24.23
CA LEU A 295 8.21 10.09 -22.89
C LEU A 295 8.29 11.63 -22.83
N ASP A 296 8.95 12.26 -23.80
CA ASP A 296 9.06 13.72 -23.88
C ASP A 296 7.67 14.38 -24.06
N ASP A 297 6.80 13.80 -24.90
CA ASP A 297 5.42 14.26 -25.06
C ASP A 297 4.63 14.15 -23.74
N ILE A 298 4.84 13.07 -22.96
CA ILE A 298 4.20 12.87 -21.65
C ILE A 298 4.69 13.91 -20.64
N LEU A 299 6.00 14.07 -20.52
CA LEU A 299 6.62 15.04 -19.61
C LEU A 299 6.16 16.47 -19.93
N ALA A 300 6.10 16.83 -21.22
CA ALA A 300 5.59 18.12 -21.66
C ALA A 300 4.10 18.29 -21.33
N PHE A 301 3.26 17.27 -21.52
CA PHE A 301 1.84 17.33 -21.22
C PHE A 301 1.55 17.57 -19.72
N PHE A 302 2.38 17.02 -18.83
CA PHE A 302 2.26 17.22 -17.38
C PHE A 302 3.14 18.35 -16.83
N GLU A 303 3.84 19.08 -17.70
CA GLU A 303 4.80 20.13 -17.33
C GLU A 303 5.76 19.66 -16.22
N SER A 304 6.33 18.47 -16.41
CA SER A 304 7.20 17.78 -15.45
C SER A 304 8.51 17.40 -16.12
N LYS A 305 9.57 17.19 -15.34
CA LYS A 305 10.87 16.71 -15.83
C LYS A 305 11.14 15.26 -15.48
N HIS A 306 10.47 14.76 -14.43
CA HIS A 306 10.68 13.42 -13.90
C HIS A 306 9.36 12.71 -13.67
N ILE A 307 9.34 11.40 -13.93
CA ILE A 307 8.28 10.48 -13.54
C ILE A 307 8.86 9.50 -12.51
N VAL A 308 8.26 9.41 -11.32
CA VAL A 308 8.69 8.50 -10.25
C VAL A 308 7.65 7.38 -10.11
N VAL A 309 8.13 6.13 -10.15
CA VAL A 309 7.25 4.93 -10.19
C VAL A 309 7.80 3.79 -9.33
N GLY A 310 6.92 3.03 -8.70
CA GLY A 310 7.19 1.75 -8.04
C GLY A 310 6.80 0.57 -8.93
N HIS A 311 6.08 -0.40 -8.37
CA HIS A 311 5.40 -1.54 -9.03
C HIS A 311 6.30 -2.59 -9.71
N THR A 312 7.37 -2.15 -10.36
CA THR A 312 8.38 -2.99 -11.01
C THR A 312 9.61 -3.01 -10.15
N SER A 313 9.80 -4.13 -9.47
CA SER A 313 10.86 -4.28 -8.48
C SER A 313 12.23 -4.37 -9.13
N LEU A 314 13.15 -3.63 -8.54
CA LEU A 314 14.53 -3.48 -8.94
C LEU A 314 15.43 -3.84 -7.75
N GLU A 315 16.70 -4.10 -8.02
CA GLU A 315 17.70 -4.32 -6.97
C GLU A 315 18.00 -3.04 -6.18
N ALA A 316 17.82 -1.88 -6.80
CA ALA A 316 18.07 -0.57 -6.23
C ALA A 316 17.20 0.49 -6.93
N ILE A 317 17.07 1.66 -6.31
CA ILE A 317 16.47 2.83 -6.97
C ILE A 317 17.30 3.13 -8.22
N THR A 318 16.64 3.16 -9.37
CA THR A 318 17.31 3.18 -10.67
C THR A 318 16.81 4.34 -11.52
N PRO A 319 17.71 5.23 -11.99
CA PRO A 319 17.37 6.20 -13.02
C PRO A 319 17.28 5.49 -14.38
N LEU A 320 16.22 5.79 -15.12
CA LEU A 320 15.96 5.32 -16.47
C LEU A 320 15.80 6.53 -17.40
N PHE A 321 16.06 6.34 -18.70
CA PHE A 321 15.91 7.39 -19.72
C PHE A 321 16.63 8.70 -19.32
N ASP A 322 17.90 8.60 -18.96
CA ASP A 322 18.72 9.74 -18.51
C ASP A 322 18.14 10.45 -17.28
N GLY A 323 17.50 9.69 -16.38
CA GLY A 323 16.89 10.19 -15.15
C GLY A 323 15.52 10.86 -15.32
N ARG A 324 14.92 10.81 -16.52
CA ARG A 324 13.54 11.24 -16.77
C ARG A 324 12.52 10.31 -16.10
N VAL A 325 12.85 9.04 -15.91
CA VAL A 325 12.06 8.10 -15.10
C VAL A 325 12.92 7.59 -13.95
N ILE A 326 12.34 7.43 -12.76
CA ILE A 326 13.02 6.88 -11.60
C ILE A 326 12.18 5.74 -11.03
N GLY A 327 12.70 4.52 -11.12
CA GLY A 327 12.10 3.35 -10.48
C GLY A 327 12.48 3.31 -9.00
N VAL A 328 11.49 3.32 -8.11
CA VAL A 328 11.66 3.38 -6.64
C VAL A 328 11.21 2.13 -5.89
N ASP A 329 10.64 1.13 -6.56
CA ASP A 329 10.45 -0.19 -5.97
C ASP A 329 11.81 -0.90 -5.89
N SER A 330 12.44 -0.81 -4.74
CA SER A 330 13.74 -1.41 -4.40
C SER A 330 13.59 -2.80 -3.75
N SER A 331 12.49 -3.51 -4.03
CA SER A 331 12.22 -4.86 -3.54
C SER A 331 12.08 -4.98 -2.01
N ILE A 332 11.60 -3.91 -1.34
CA ILE A 332 11.33 -3.90 0.11
C ILE A 332 10.52 -5.12 0.54
N LYS A 333 9.54 -5.52 -0.29
CA LYS A 333 8.66 -6.68 -0.10
C LYS A 333 9.34 -8.01 0.21
N ASP A 334 10.59 -8.18 -0.19
CA ASP A 334 11.39 -9.38 0.09
C ASP A 334 11.87 -9.43 1.54
N GLY A 335 11.77 -8.33 2.29
CA GLY A 335 12.16 -8.24 3.71
C GLY A 335 13.67 -8.31 3.97
N ARG A 336 14.50 -8.24 2.92
CA ARG A 336 15.97 -8.38 3.00
C ARG A 336 16.72 -7.05 2.96
N GLY A 337 16.12 -6.03 2.38
CA GLY A 337 16.73 -4.71 2.18
C GLY A 337 15.80 -3.80 1.41
N GLY A 338 16.20 -2.55 1.23
CA GLY A 338 15.43 -1.56 0.50
C GLY A 338 16.12 -0.20 0.50
N GLU A 339 15.58 0.70 -0.30
CA GLU A 339 16.07 2.06 -0.46
C GLU A 339 14.91 3.05 -0.49
N ILE A 340 15.21 4.30 -0.15
CA ILE A 340 14.29 5.44 -0.24
C ILE A 340 14.88 6.50 -1.15
N LEU A 341 14.06 7.07 -2.05
CA LEU A 341 14.48 8.21 -2.85
C LEU A 341 14.40 9.45 -1.97
N ILE A 342 15.45 10.26 -1.93
CA ILE A 342 15.47 11.54 -1.22
C ILE A 342 15.79 12.63 -2.23
N VAL A 343 14.96 13.66 -2.28
CA VAL A 343 15.18 14.84 -3.10
C VAL A 343 15.38 16.02 -2.17
N GLU A 344 16.52 16.68 -2.28
CA GLU A 344 16.89 17.86 -1.48
C GLU A 344 17.42 18.95 -2.41
N ASN A 345 16.69 20.05 -2.52
CA ASN A 345 16.97 21.17 -3.43
C ASN A 345 17.25 20.71 -4.88
N GLY A 346 16.45 19.75 -5.36
CA GLY A 346 16.56 19.17 -6.70
C GLY A 346 17.65 18.10 -6.86
N VAL A 347 18.55 17.91 -5.88
CA VAL A 347 19.52 16.81 -5.88
C VAL A 347 18.84 15.54 -5.40
N LYS A 348 19.07 14.45 -6.13
CA LYS A 348 18.42 13.16 -5.88
C LYS A 348 19.43 12.20 -5.28
N TYR A 349 19.01 11.50 -4.23
CA TYR A 349 19.82 10.51 -3.55
C TYR A 349 19.06 9.20 -3.43
N ARG A 350 19.79 8.09 -3.58
CA ARG A 350 19.36 6.81 -3.01
C ARG A 350 19.79 6.76 -1.55
N GLY A 351 18.82 6.61 -0.65
CA GLY A 351 19.05 6.39 0.77
C GLY A 351 18.95 4.90 1.10
N ARG A 352 20.01 4.32 1.67
CA ARG A 352 20.05 2.89 2.05
C ARG A 352 19.57 2.66 3.47
N VAL A 353 19.25 1.40 3.80
CA VAL A 353 18.86 0.97 5.15
C VAL A 353 19.84 1.46 6.22
N ASN A 354 21.14 1.38 5.99
CA ASN A 354 22.17 1.80 6.96
C ASN A 354 22.32 3.33 7.14
N GLY A 355 21.45 4.14 6.53
CA GLY A 355 21.49 5.61 6.58
C GLY A 355 22.47 6.26 5.59
N SER A 356 23.29 5.48 4.87
CA SER A 356 24.15 6.03 3.82
C SER A 356 23.31 6.55 2.65
N ARG A 357 23.82 7.60 2.01
CA ARG A 357 23.21 8.23 0.84
C ARG A 357 24.21 8.28 -0.30
N GLU A 358 23.70 8.12 -1.51
CA GLU A 358 24.49 8.26 -2.74
C GLU A 358 23.69 9.04 -3.76
N ILE A 359 24.34 9.94 -4.49
CA ILE A 359 23.70 10.72 -5.55
C ILE A 359 23.25 9.77 -6.67
N LEU A 360 22.04 9.99 -7.17
CA LEU A 360 21.43 9.20 -8.23
C LEU A 360 21.94 9.59 -9.62
#